data_AF-A0A6N7AQ28-F1
#
_entry.id   AF-A0A6N7AQ28-F1
#
_cell.length_a   1.000
_cell.length_b   1.000
_cell.length_c   1.000
_cell.angle_alpha   90.00
_cell.angle_beta   90.00
_cell.angle_gamma   90.00
#
_symmetry.space_group_name_H-M   'P 1'
#
loop_
_entity.id
_entity.type
_entity.pdbx_description
1 polymer ?
#
loop_
_entity_poly.entity_id
_entity_poly.type
_entity_poly.pdbx_seq_one_letter_code
_entity_poly.pdbx_strand_id
1 'polypeptide(L)'
;MELLTINEIEKSLAEARSYIQEAIDASRGIDSLKKMAAALLDHANNIKLEREKIIKVEEDVPIPLHLVCLKHGLPYNDAERILAINSIKNPNFVSGEISIYAR
;
A
#
# COMPACT_ATOMS: atom_id res chain seq x y z
N MET A 1 10.70 2.41 -29.02
CA MET A 1 10.98 2.68 -27.59
C MET A 1 12.50 2.64 -27.49
N GLU A 2 13.15 3.78 -27.68
CA GLU A 2 14.61 3.87 -27.68
C GLU A 2 15.15 3.68 -26.26
N LEU A 3 16.13 2.80 -26.13
CA LEU A 3 16.87 2.57 -24.89
C LEU A 3 17.92 3.68 -24.77
N LEU A 4 17.67 4.65 -23.88
CA LEU A 4 18.61 5.71 -23.56
C LEU A 4 19.96 5.11 -23.14
N THR A 5 21.04 5.68 -23.66
CA THR A 5 22.40 5.30 -23.26
C THR A 5 22.70 5.78 -21.84
N ILE A 6 23.65 5.13 -21.16
CA ILE A 6 24.00 5.45 -19.76
C ILE A 6 24.35 6.93 -19.57
N ASN A 7 25.04 7.54 -20.52
CA ASN A 7 25.42 8.95 -20.47
C ASN A 7 24.20 9.89 -20.60
N GLU A 8 23.19 9.50 -21.37
CA GLU A 8 21.95 10.26 -21.51
C GLU A 8 21.10 10.16 -20.23
N ILE A 9 21.11 9.00 -19.58
CA ILE A 9 20.46 8.81 -18.28
C ILE A 9 21.13 9.69 -17.21
N GLU A 10 22.46 9.73 -17.15
CA GLU A 10 23.18 10.59 -16.19
C GLU A 10 22.95 12.07 -16.45
N LYS A 11 22.90 12.48 -17.72
CA LYS A 11 22.60 13.87 -18.09
C LYS A 11 21.17 14.26 -17.71
N SER A 12 20.18 13.42 -18.02
CA SER A 12 18.80 13.64 -17.61
C SER A 12 18.63 13.65 -16.09
N LEU A 13 19.40 12.82 -15.37
CA LEU A 13 19.41 12.81 -13.90
C LEU A 13 20.02 14.08 -13.31
N ALA A 14 21.10 14.60 -13.91
CA ALA A 14 21.74 15.84 -13.50
C ALA A 14 20.81 17.05 -13.73
N GLU A 15 20.14 17.10 -14.89
CA GLU A 15 19.16 18.13 -15.23
C GLU A 15 17.95 18.07 -14.28
N ALA A 16 17.40 16.87 -14.04
CA ALA A 16 16.32 16.68 -13.08
C ALA A 16 16.73 17.12 -11.66
N ARG A 17 17.98 16.84 -11.23
CA ARG A 17 18.51 17.30 -9.94
C ARG A 17 18.61 18.82 -9.85
N SER A 18 19.03 19.49 -10.92
CA SER A 18 19.14 20.95 -10.96
C SER A 18 17.75 21.60 -10.85
N TYR A 19 16.77 21.09 -11.58
CA TYR A 19 15.38 21.56 -11.48
C TYR A 19 14.76 21.33 -10.11
N ILE A 20 15.06 20.17 -9.49
CA ILE A 20 14.61 19.88 -8.13
C ILE A 20 15.27 20.84 -7.13
N GLN A 21 16.55 21.16 -7.30
CA GLN A 21 17.27 22.07 -6.41
C GLN A 21 16.76 23.51 -6.53
N GLU A 22 16.52 24.00 -7.74
CA GLU A 22 15.91 25.32 -7.97
C GLU A 22 14.48 25.39 -7.41
N ALA A 23 13.70 24.31 -7.57
CA ALA A 23 12.37 24.18 -6.98
C ALA A 23 12.41 24.06 -5.45
N ILE A 24 13.52 23.61 -4.86
CA ILE A 24 13.78 23.55 -3.41
C ILE A 24 14.22 24.93 -2.85
N ASP A 25 14.96 25.69 -3.64
CA ASP A 25 15.46 27.02 -3.26
C ASP A 25 14.36 28.08 -3.37
N ALA A 26 13.41 27.94 -4.31
CA ALA A 26 12.19 28.73 -4.43
C ALA A 26 11.18 28.52 -3.27
N SER A 27 11.58 27.76 -2.25
CA SER A 27 10.71 26.84 -1.53
C SER A 27 11.02 26.85 -0.02
N ARG A 28 11.48 27.98 0.50
CA ARG A 28 11.51 28.19 1.96
C ARG A 28 10.12 28.09 2.63
N GLY A 29 9.03 27.92 1.86
CA GLY A 29 7.70 27.47 2.32
C GLY A 29 7.36 25.97 2.11
N ILE A 30 8.30 25.13 1.66
CA ILE A 30 8.12 23.72 1.26
C ILE A 30 8.66 22.72 2.28
N ASP A 31 9.23 23.18 3.39
CA ASP A 31 9.59 22.28 4.50
C ASP A 31 8.35 21.52 5.04
N SER A 32 7.18 22.17 5.02
CA SER A 32 5.89 21.54 5.29
C SER A 32 5.47 20.55 4.19
N LEU A 33 5.71 20.89 2.92
CA LEU A 33 5.39 20.04 1.76
C LEU A 33 6.28 18.80 1.69
N LYS A 34 7.58 18.93 1.98
CA LYS A 34 8.53 17.83 2.11
C LYS A 34 8.16 16.91 3.26
N LYS A 35 7.78 17.47 4.42
CA LYS A 35 7.26 16.69 5.55
C LYS A 35 5.97 15.95 5.20
N MET A 36 5.05 16.57 4.47
CA MET A 36 3.84 15.90 3.98
C MET A 36 4.16 14.81 2.96
N ALA A 37 5.07 15.07 2.01
CA ALA A 37 5.48 14.07 1.03
C ALA A 37 6.18 12.87 1.70
N ALA A 38 7.03 13.11 2.70
CA ALA A 38 7.64 12.05 3.50
C ALA A 38 6.58 11.25 4.28
N ALA A 39 5.63 11.91 4.94
CA ALA A 39 4.55 11.25 5.66
C ALA A 39 3.65 10.40 4.72
N LEU A 40 3.37 10.89 3.51
CA LEU A 40 2.63 10.14 2.49
C LEU A 40 3.43 8.95 1.97
N LEU A 41 4.74 9.12 1.76
CA LEU A 41 5.62 8.04 1.33
C LEU A 41 5.71 6.94 2.39
N ASP A 42 5.86 7.32 3.66
CA ASP A 42 5.87 6.40 4.80
C ASP A 42 4.52 5.68 4.94
N HIS A 43 3.41 6.40 4.79
CA HIS A 43 2.08 5.80 4.81
C HIS A 43 1.89 4.80 3.66
N ALA A 44 2.32 5.15 2.45
CA ALA A 44 2.26 4.27 1.29
C ALA A 44 3.15 3.03 1.45
N ASN A 45 4.35 3.19 2.01
CA ASN A 45 5.26 2.07 2.30
C ASN A 45 4.68 1.15 3.38
N ASN A 46 4.07 1.70 4.43
CA ASN A 46 3.36 0.90 5.43
C ASN A 46 2.18 0.14 4.84
N ILE A 47 1.38 0.77 3.96
CA ILE A 47 0.31 0.07 3.25
C ILE A 47 0.87 -1.05 2.36
N LYS A 48 2.02 -0.83 1.69
CA LYS A 48 2.66 -1.86 0.87
C LYS A 48 3.14 -3.04 1.71
N LEU A 49 3.80 -2.79 2.83
CA LEU A 49 4.22 -3.84 3.78
C LEU A 49 3.02 -4.62 4.34
N GLU A 50 1.92 -3.94 4.66
CA GLU A 50 0.68 -4.59 5.09
C GLU A 50 0.04 -5.41 3.96
N ARG A 51 0.16 -4.98 2.70
CA ARG A 51 -0.32 -5.72 1.53
C ARG A 51 0.56 -6.93 1.20
N GLU A 52 1.87 -6.84 1.41
CA GLU A 52 2.80 -7.97 1.25
C GLU A 52 2.52 -9.09 2.26
N LYS A 53 1.87 -8.77 3.38
CA LYS A 53 1.38 -9.76 4.35
C LYS A 53 0.03 -10.37 3.96
N ILE A 54 -0.60 -10.03 2.84
CA ILE A 54 -1.91 -10.61 2.50
C ILE A 54 -1.71 -12.05 2.01
N ILE A 55 -2.32 -13.01 2.69
CA ILE A 55 -2.38 -14.42 2.31
C ILE A 55 -3.80 -14.80 1.90
N LYS A 56 -3.90 -15.76 0.99
CA LYS A 56 -5.16 -16.36 0.58
C LYS A 56 -5.44 -17.58 1.45
N VAL A 57 -6.65 -17.65 2.00
CA VAL A 57 -7.16 -18.80 2.75
C VAL A 57 -8.42 -19.31 2.07
N GLU A 58 -8.61 -20.62 2.08
CA GLU A 58 -9.74 -21.28 1.43
C GLU A 58 -10.71 -21.78 2.49
N GLU A 59 -11.99 -21.45 2.33
CA GLU A 59 -13.07 -21.92 3.21
C GLU A 59 -14.11 -22.70 2.40
N ASP A 60 -14.21 -23.99 2.67
CA ASP A 60 -15.13 -24.90 1.97
C ASP A 60 -16.61 -24.63 2.28
N VAL A 61 -16.89 -24.09 3.47
CA VAL A 61 -18.24 -23.86 3.97
C VAL A 61 -18.44 -22.37 4.22
N PRO A 62 -19.59 -21.79 3.78
CA PRO A 62 -19.91 -20.40 4.09
C PRO A 62 -19.91 -20.12 5.59
N ILE A 63 -18.96 -19.30 6.06
CA ILE A 63 -18.86 -18.88 7.45
C ILE A 63 -18.86 -17.35 7.58
N PRO A 64 -19.38 -16.80 8.69
CA PRO A 64 -19.25 -15.38 8.97
C PRO A 64 -17.79 -14.93 9.04
N LEU A 65 -17.47 -13.76 8.47
CA LEU A 65 -16.11 -13.24 8.42
C LEU A 65 -15.43 -13.09 9.80
N HIS A 66 -16.19 -12.80 10.86
CA HIS A 66 -15.63 -12.70 12.20
C HIS A 66 -15.06 -14.04 12.71
N LEU A 67 -15.63 -15.17 12.29
CA LEU A 67 -15.10 -16.50 12.62
C LEU A 67 -13.83 -16.80 11.83
N VAL A 68 -13.72 -16.34 10.59
CA VAL A 68 -12.46 -16.39 9.81
C VAL A 68 -11.37 -15.61 10.54
N CYS A 69 -11.66 -14.40 11.01
CA CYS A 69 -10.69 -13.59 11.76
C CYS A 69 -10.22 -14.33 13.02
N LEU A 70 -11.15 -14.91 13.78
CA LEU A 70 -10.83 -15.70 14.98
C LEU A 70 -9.97 -16.93 14.66
N LYS A 71 -10.32 -17.70 13.62
CA LYS A 71 -9.60 -18.90 13.17
C LYS A 71 -8.15 -18.61 12.82
N HIS A 72 -7.88 -17.43 12.27
CA HIS A 72 -6.54 -17.00 11.87
C HIS A 72 -5.84 -16.07 12.88
N GLY A 73 -6.38 -15.94 14.11
CA GLY A 73 -5.75 -15.17 15.18
C GLY A 73 -5.68 -13.66 14.92
N LEU A 74 -6.57 -13.16 14.08
CA LEU A 74 -6.70 -11.76 13.72
C LEU A 74 -7.66 -11.03 14.67
N PRO A 75 -7.33 -9.81 15.11
CA PRO A 75 -8.22 -9.01 15.92
C PRO A 75 -9.48 -8.62 15.14
N TYR A 76 -10.60 -8.46 15.85
CA TYR A 76 -11.89 -8.11 15.25
C TYR A 76 -11.84 -6.81 14.43
N ASN A 77 -10.97 -5.86 14.79
CA ASN A 77 -10.78 -4.61 14.08
C ASN A 77 -10.26 -4.81 12.64
N ASP A 78 -9.62 -5.94 12.34
CA ASP A 78 -9.17 -6.24 10.98
C ASP A 78 -10.30 -6.71 10.08
N ALA A 79 -11.47 -7.07 10.63
CA ALA A 79 -12.62 -7.51 9.84
C ALA A 79 -13.07 -6.44 8.83
N GLU A 80 -13.13 -5.16 9.21
CA GLU A 80 -13.50 -4.08 8.29
C GLU A 80 -12.49 -3.91 7.15
N ARG A 81 -11.21 -4.09 7.44
CA ARG A 81 -10.14 -4.03 6.44
C ARG A 81 -10.22 -5.23 5.48
N ILE A 82 -10.51 -6.42 6.00
CA ILE A 82 -10.69 -7.64 5.21
C ILE A 82 -11.94 -7.54 4.32
N LEU A 83 -13.03 -6.94 4.81
CA LEU A 83 -14.21 -6.65 3.98
C LEU A 83 -13.85 -5.78 2.78
N ALA A 84 -13.08 -4.71 3.01
CA ALA A 84 -12.67 -3.78 1.97
C ALA A 84 -11.77 -4.44 0.91
N ILE A 85 -10.83 -5.31 1.31
CA ILE A 85 -9.93 -5.99 0.37
C ILE A 85 -10.68 -7.01 -0.50
N ASN A 86 -11.62 -7.75 0.08
CA ASN A 86 -12.34 -8.81 -0.63
C ASN A 86 -13.64 -8.30 -1.30
N SER A 87 -13.96 -7.02 -1.19
CA SER A 87 -15.21 -6.42 -1.72
C SER A 87 -16.48 -7.16 -1.26
N ILE A 88 -16.46 -7.70 -0.04
CA ILE A 88 -17.58 -8.47 0.51
C ILE A 88 -18.68 -7.48 0.91
N LYS A 89 -19.91 -7.74 0.44
CA LYS A 89 -21.10 -6.97 0.82
C LYS A 89 -21.77 -7.61 2.03
N ASN A 90 -22.37 -6.78 2.87
CA ASN A 90 -23.23 -7.28 3.93
C ASN A 90 -24.43 -8.04 3.33
N PRO A 91 -24.81 -9.21 3.89
CA PRO A 91 -24.20 -9.89 5.03
C PRO A 91 -22.88 -10.62 4.69
N ASN A 92 -21.91 -10.53 5.60
CA ASN A 92 -20.50 -10.89 5.36
C ASN A 92 -20.18 -12.39 5.53
N PHE A 93 -20.98 -13.26 4.91
CA PHE A 93 -20.67 -14.67 4.80
C PHE A 93 -19.66 -14.86 3.67
N VAL A 94 -18.64 -15.66 3.94
CA VAL A 94 -17.53 -15.89 3.01
C VAL A 94 -17.30 -17.40 2.83
N SER A 95 -17.05 -17.79 1.59
CA SER A 95 -16.72 -19.15 1.16
C SER A 95 -15.80 -19.07 -0.06
N GLY A 96 -14.95 -20.07 -0.25
CA GLY A 96 -13.91 -20.08 -1.27
C GLY A 96 -12.68 -19.30 -0.83
N GLU A 97 -11.96 -18.73 -1.80
CA GLU A 97 -10.69 -18.05 -1.57
C GLU A 97 -10.89 -16.63 -1.01
N ILE A 98 -10.37 -16.38 0.20
CA ILE A 98 -10.49 -15.13 0.94
C ILE A 98 -9.09 -14.61 1.24
N SER A 99 -8.86 -13.33 0.98
CA SER A 99 -7.59 -12.66 1.31
C SER A 99 -7.63 -12.13 2.74
N ILE A 100 -6.74 -12.60 3.60
CA ILE A 100 -6.58 -12.14 4.98
C ILE A 100 -5.17 -11.62 5.23
N TYR A 101 -4.96 -10.86 6.30
CA TYR A 101 -3.60 -10.47 6.71
C TYR A 101 -2.90 -11.64 7.40
N ALA A 102 -1.67 -11.94 7.00
CA ALA A 102 -0.75 -12.83 7.69
C ALA A 102 -0.16 -12.10 8.89
N ARG A 103 -0.07 -12.82 10.00
CA ARG A 103 0.54 -12.34 11.23
C ARG A 103 2.02 -12.71 11.29
#